data_AF-A0A0M9VMZ7-F1
#
_entry.id   AF-A0A0M9VMZ7-F1
#
_cell.length_a   1.000
_cell.length_b   1.000
_cell.length_c   1.000
_cell.angle_alpha   90.00
_cell.angle_beta   90.00
_cell.angle_gamma   90.00
#
_symmetry.space_group_name_H-M   'P 1'
#
loop_
_entity.id
_entity.type
_entity.pdbx_description
1 polymer ?
#
loop_
_entity_poly.entity_id
_entity_poly.type
_entity_poly.pdbx_seq_one_letter_code
_entity_poly.pdbx_strand_id
1 'polypeptide(L)'
;MFTYSERDLHRIPQAARTHFPVPRLATQSRMLEDESLDQGEVDSTLLRLPAPSLRGTFASAYAILTKIVNKVGWDDLLKYRSEVFVMEEEYRKQDQLPHDGASSKDDEEQSKPMRKTPEEAHWLSFTDKRLCERWLDNLFMVLYEDLRVYTIWRAEQAHYDIQAMPIKRSATDWELLGELALRLHHPEEAHDAFLQCILQNFRPKAYQRLLEYFTEKGSLEQALSMAMHLTAYNHRWYSDSVYPSAVAKQLFKIIKIEGLSKVSNILVAMKPPPAMLRLMQWYFTYAQEFHLPGTKL
;
A
#
# COMPACT_ATOMS: atom_id res chain seq x y z
N MET A 1 5.03 -57.21 28.55
CA MET A 1 5.38 -55.83 28.16
C MET A 1 4.13 -55.19 27.58
N PHE A 2 3.43 -54.36 28.35
CA PHE A 2 2.26 -53.62 27.86
C PHE A 2 2.76 -52.35 27.15
N THR A 3 2.69 -52.34 25.82
CA THR A 3 2.83 -51.12 25.02
C THR A 3 1.54 -50.33 25.18
N TYR A 4 1.54 -49.38 26.12
CA TYR A 4 0.46 -48.43 26.29
C TYR A 4 0.50 -47.47 25.11
N SER A 5 -0.14 -47.86 24.00
CA SER A 5 -0.44 -46.97 22.88
C SER A 5 -1.35 -45.88 23.43
N GLU A 6 -0.83 -44.65 23.47
CA GLU A 6 -1.60 -43.45 23.81
C GLU A 6 -2.90 -43.45 22.99
N ARG A 7 -4.02 -43.65 23.69
CA ARG A 7 -5.36 -43.62 23.10
C ARG A 7 -5.63 -42.21 22.60
N ASP A 8 -5.97 -42.12 21.31
CA ASP A 8 -6.63 -41.01 20.62
C ASP A 8 -6.88 -39.75 21.48
N LEU A 9 -5.88 -38.86 21.50
CA LEU A 9 -6.12 -37.46 21.81
C LEU A 9 -7.00 -36.89 20.69
N HIS A 10 -8.31 -36.90 20.90
CA HIS A 10 -9.26 -36.24 20.03
C HIS A 10 -8.84 -34.77 19.95
N ARG A 11 -8.27 -34.36 18.82
CA ARG A 11 -7.83 -32.98 18.60
C ARG A 11 -9.07 -32.10 18.65
N ILE A 12 -9.31 -31.45 19.78
CA ILE A 12 -10.42 -30.51 19.93
C ILE A 12 -10.37 -29.52 18.76
N PRO A 13 -11.49 -29.32 18.04
CA PRO A 13 -11.51 -28.31 16.98
C PRO A 13 -11.18 -26.96 17.62
N GLN A 14 -10.33 -26.17 16.96
CA GLN A 14 -10.07 -24.82 17.43
C GLN A 14 -11.40 -24.06 17.45
N ALA A 15 -11.69 -23.36 18.55
CA ALA A 15 -12.90 -22.59 18.69
C ALA A 15 -13.01 -21.61 17.52
N ALA A 16 -14.12 -21.65 16.79
CA ALA A 16 -14.31 -20.83 15.60
C ALA A 16 -14.26 -19.32 15.89
N ARG A 17 -14.62 -18.91 17.12
CA ARG A 17 -14.56 -17.52 17.59
C ARG A 17 -14.30 -17.47 19.11
N THR A 18 -13.37 -16.61 19.52
CA THR A 18 -13.17 -16.21 20.92
C THR A 18 -13.79 -14.83 21.13
N HIS A 19 -14.84 -14.76 21.94
CA HIS A 19 -15.50 -13.48 22.26
C HIS A 19 -14.91 -12.92 23.55
N PHE A 20 -14.18 -11.81 23.43
CA PHE A 20 -13.71 -11.05 24.59
C PHE A 20 -14.76 -10.03 25.05
N PRO A 21 -14.87 -9.76 26.36
CA PRO A 21 -15.86 -8.83 26.90
C PRO A 21 -15.53 -7.37 26.57
N VAL A 22 -16.37 -6.72 25.77
CA VAL A 22 -16.12 -5.33 25.33
C VAL A 22 -15.93 -4.39 26.53
N PRO A 23 -14.85 -3.59 26.56
CA PRO A 23 -14.63 -2.60 27.62
C PRO A 23 -15.77 -1.58 27.75
N ARG A 24 -16.14 -1.23 28.99
CA ARG A 24 -17.29 -0.34 29.28
C ARG A 24 -17.22 1.01 28.56
N LEU A 25 -16.03 1.61 28.46
CA LEU A 25 -15.85 2.90 27.77
C LEU A 25 -16.06 2.78 26.25
N ALA A 26 -15.72 1.62 25.65
CA ALA A 26 -15.97 1.37 24.23
C ALA A 26 -17.48 1.19 23.98
N THR A 27 -18.18 0.43 24.82
CA THR A 27 -19.64 0.26 24.72
C THR A 27 -20.40 1.59 24.86
N GLN A 28 -19.93 2.47 25.76
CA GLN A 28 -20.51 3.80 25.96
C GLN A 28 -20.25 4.77 24.81
N SER A 29 -19.20 4.54 24.02
CA SER A 29 -18.85 5.43 22.91
C SER A 29 -19.86 5.36 21.76
N ARG A 30 -20.56 4.23 21.57
CA ARG A 30 -21.57 3.97 20.51
C ARG A 30 -21.16 4.37 19.08
N MET A 31 -19.88 4.66 18.84
CA MET A 31 -19.35 5.08 17.53
C MET A 31 -19.06 3.90 16.60
N LEU A 32 -18.94 2.70 17.18
CA LEU A 32 -18.75 1.46 16.44
C LEU A 32 -20.05 0.67 16.58
N GLU A 33 -20.93 0.79 15.60
CA GLU A 33 -22.05 -0.14 15.46
C GLU A 33 -21.47 -1.55 15.21
N ASP A 34 -22.10 -2.58 15.76
CA ASP A 34 -21.60 -3.95 15.63
C ASP A 34 -21.43 -4.28 14.15
N GLU A 35 -20.18 -4.46 13.73
CA GLU A 35 -19.84 -4.78 12.35
C GLU A 35 -20.62 -6.01 11.93
N SER A 36 -21.68 -5.80 11.14
CA SER A 36 -22.16 -6.81 10.23
C SER A 36 -20.95 -7.18 9.38
N LEU A 37 -20.38 -8.35 9.65
CA LEU A 37 -19.32 -9.00 8.90
C LEU A 37 -19.80 -9.39 7.50
N ASP A 38 -20.53 -8.50 6.82
CA ASP A 38 -20.79 -8.62 5.41
C ASP A 38 -19.47 -8.28 4.72
N GLN A 39 -18.58 -9.27 4.71
CA GLN A 39 -17.48 -9.35 3.77
C GLN A 39 -18.14 -9.55 2.41
N GLY A 40 -18.71 -8.47 1.87
CA GLY A 40 -19.24 -8.46 0.52
C GLY A 40 -18.17 -9.00 -0.42
N GLU A 41 -18.60 -9.71 -1.47
CA GLU A 41 -17.72 -10.36 -2.43
C GLU A 41 -16.59 -9.40 -2.85
N VAL A 42 -15.37 -9.73 -2.43
CA VAL A 42 -14.17 -8.93 -2.72
C VAL A 42 -13.68 -9.36 -4.09
N ASP A 43 -13.29 -8.40 -4.93
CA ASP A 43 -12.73 -8.74 -6.23
C ASP A 43 -11.45 -9.58 -6.07
N SER A 44 -11.47 -10.78 -6.63
CA SER A 44 -10.36 -11.72 -6.63
C SER A 44 -9.07 -11.16 -7.25
N THR A 45 -9.20 -10.17 -8.16
CA THR A 45 -8.04 -9.52 -8.79
C THR A 45 -7.29 -8.63 -7.80
N LEU A 46 -8.01 -7.91 -6.93
CA LEU A 46 -7.46 -7.04 -5.90
C LEU A 46 -6.83 -7.84 -4.75
N LEU A 47 -7.44 -8.97 -4.38
CA LEU A 47 -6.89 -9.87 -3.35
C LEU A 47 -5.58 -10.55 -3.78
N ARG A 48 -5.40 -10.77 -5.08
CA ARG A 48 -4.21 -11.46 -5.62
C ARG A 48 -3.03 -10.53 -5.84
N LEU A 49 -3.17 -9.22 -5.61
CA LEU A 49 -2.07 -8.28 -5.77
C LEU A 49 -0.87 -8.73 -4.92
N PRO A 50 0.32 -8.93 -5.52
CA PRO A 50 1.50 -9.42 -4.81
C PRO A 50 2.21 -8.34 -4.00
N ALA A 51 2.05 -7.07 -4.35
CA ALA A 51 2.76 -5.97 -3.72
C ALA A 51 2.50 -5.76 -2.21
N PRO A 52 1.29 -5.96 -1.65
CA PRO A 52 1.07 -5.97 -0.20
C PRO A 52 1.88 -7.03 0.57
N SER A 53 2.31 -8.10 -0.11
CA SER A 53 3.08 -9.18 0.50
C SER A 53 4.59 -8.89 0.60
N LEU A 54 5.07 -7.87 -0.10
CA LEU A 54 6.48 -7.47 -0.09
C LEU A 54 6.90 -6.98 1.30
N ARG A 55 8.04 -7.49 1.81
CA ARG A 55 8.60 -7.11 3.12
C ARG A 55 10.08 -6.77 3.05
N GLY A 56 10.54 -5.97 4.01
CA GLY A 56 11.96 -5.66 4.23
C GLY A 56 12.57 -4.80 3.10
N THR A 57 13.72 -5.23 2.59
CA THR A 57 14.48 -4.53 1.55
C THR A 57 13.71 -4.44 0.23
N PHE A 58 12.94 -5.46 -0.13
CA PHE A 58 12.13 -5.46 -1.37
C PHE A 58 11.05 -4.38 -1.35
N ALA A 59 10.41 -4.16 -0.21
CA ALA A 59 9.42 -3.10 -0.06
C ALA A 59 10.06 -1.71 -0.21
N SER A 60 11.27 -1.53 0.34
CA SER A 60 12.02 -0.28 0.19
C SER A 60 12.49 -0.06 -1.25
N ALA A 61 12.96 -1.10 -1.94
CA ALA A 61 13.36 -1.02 -3.34
C ALA A 61 12.16 -0.69 -4.24
N TYR A 62 11.03 -1.36 -4.01
CA TYR A 62 9.78 -1.10 -4.71
C TYR A 62 9.30 0.35 -4.50
N ALA A 63 9.41 0.89 -3.28
CA ALA A 63 9.07 2.30 -3.01
C ALA A 63 9.98 3.32 -3.72
N ILE A 64 11.19 2.92 -4.11
CA ILE A 64 12.07 3.74 -4.96
C ILE A 64 11.64 3.60 -6.42
N LEU A 65 11.31 2.38 -6.85
CA LEU A 65 10.85 2.09 -8.21
C LEU A 65 9.57 2.87 -8.54
N THR A 66 8.58 2.89 -7.66
CA THR A 66 7.34 3.68 -7.84
C THR A 66 7.62 5.18 -7.93
N LYS A 67 8.61 5.70 -7.20
CA LYS A 67 9.02 7.12 -7.31
C LYS A 67 9.65 7.44 -8.66
N ILE A 68 10.41 6.50 -9.24
CA ILE A 68 11.01 6.67 -10.58
C ILE A 68 9.88 6.68 -11.61
N VAL A 69 8.95 5.71 -11.53
CA VAL A 69 7.80 5.61 -12.42
C VAL A 69 6.95 6.87 -12.39
N ASN A 70 6.66 7.42 -11.21
CA ASN A 70 5.87 8.64 -11.09
C ASN A 70 6.51 9.87 -11.76
N LYS A 71 7.84 9.86 -11.98
CA LYS A 71 8.55 10.96 -12.66
C LYS A 71 8.74 10.73 -14.15
N VAL A 72 8.95 9.49 -14.56
CA VAL A 72 9.40 9.10 -15.91
C VAL A 72 8.26 8.50 -16.74
N GLY A 73 7.31 7.82 -16.10
CA GLY A 73 6.32 7.00 -16.77
C GLY A 73 6.81 5.56 -16.99
N TRP A 74 5.88 4.67 -17.31
CA TRP A 74 6.16 3.24 -17.50
C TRP A 74 6.97 2.97 -18.79
N ASP A 75 6.61 3.59 -19.90
CA ASP A 75 7.23 3.30 -21.20
C ASP A 75 8.71 3.73 -21.24
N ASP A 76 9.02 4.91 -20.71
CA ASP A 76 10.39 5.40 -20.61
C ASP A 76 11.21 4.57 -19.61
N LEU A 77 10.60 4.07 -18.53
CA LEU A 77 11.26 3.12 -17.62
C LEU A 77 11.63 1.82 -18.32
N LEU A 78 10.77 1.31 -19.22
CA LEU A 78 11.05 0.12 -20.03
C LEU A 78 12.21 0.37 -21.00
N LYS A 79 12.29 1.57 -21.56
CA LYS A 79 13.40 1.99 -22.42
C LYS A 79 14.72 2.01 -21.65
N TYR A 80 14.78 2.64 -20.48
CA TYR A 80 16.00 2.61 -19.65
C TYR A 80 16.35 1.19 -19.20
N ARG A 81 15.34 0.36 -18.94
CA ARG A 81 15.55 -1.05 -18.60
C ARG A 81 16.20 -1.81 -19.75
N SER A 82 15.75 -1.65 -20.99
CA SER A 82 16.32 -2.37 -22.14
C SER A 82 17.69 -1.82 -22.58
N GLU A 83 18.01 -0.57 -22.27
CA GLU A 83 19.34 0.01 -22.49
C GLU A 83 20.40 -0.54 -21.52
N VAL A 84 20.03 -0.76 -20.26
CA VAL A 84 20.98 -1.16 -19.19
C VAL A 84 20.99 -2.67 -18.97
N PHE A 85 19.86 -3.36 -19.12
CA PHE A 85 19.71 -4.77 -18.81
C PHE A 85 19.60 -5.66 -20.05
N VAL A 86 20.29 -6.79 -20.01
CA VAL A 86 20.13 -7.86 -21.00
C VAL A 86 18.75 -8.49 -20.80
N MET A 87 17.93 -8.54 -21.86
CA MET A 87 16.68 -9.30 -21.86
C MET A 87 16.97 -10.74 -22.31
N GLU A 88 16.44 -11.75 -21.61
CA GLU A 88 16.61 -13.18 -21.96
C GLU A 88 16.19 -13.49 -23.43
N GLU A 89 15.28 -12.69 -23.99
CA GLU A 89 14.80 -12.81 -25.37
C GLU A 89 15.85 -12.45 -26.44
N GLU A 90 16.86 -11.64 -26.11
CA GLU A 90 17.99 -11.35 -27.01
C GLU A 90 18.91 -12.58 -27.16
N TYR A 91 19.01 -13.41 -26.11
CA TYR A 91 19.81 -14.64 -26.13
C TYR A 91 19.17 -15.76 -26.96
N ARG A 92 17.83 -15.90 -26.88
CA ARG A 92 17.08 -16.93 -27.65
C ARG A 92 17.04 -16.68 -29.15
N LYS A 93 17.09 -15.43 -29.60
CA LYS A 93 17.15 -15.09 -31.04
C LYS A 93 18.51 -15.39 -31.66
N GLN A 94 19.58 -15.45 -30.87
CA GLN A 94 20.92 -15.83 -31.33
C GLN A 94 21.08 -17.34 -31.53
N ASP A 95 20.44 -18.17 -30.70
CA ASP A 95 20.51 -19.63 -30.81
C ASP A 95 19.67 -20.20 -32.00
N GLN A 96 18.88 -19.34 -32.65
CA GLN A 96 18.08 -19.66 -33.84
C GLN A 96 18.70 -19.17 -35.16
N LEU A 97 19.89 -18.55 -35.14
CA LEU A 97 20.67 -18.31 -36.35
C LEU A 97 21.44 -19.60 -36.68
N PRO A 98 21.21 -20.23 -37.85
CA PRO A 98 21.79 -21.52 -38.18
C PRO A 98 23.31 -21.40 -38.31
N HIS A 99 24.02 -22.26 -37.56
CA HIS A 99 25.43 -22.57 -37.80
C HIS A 99 25.54 -23.42 -39.08
N ASP A 100 25.32 -22.78 -40.23
CA ASP A 100 25.63 -23.38 -41.54
C ASP A 100 27.12 -23.16 -41.87
N GLY A 101 27.83 -24.28 -42.08
CA GLY A 101 28.90 -24.32 -43.08
C GLY A 101 30.33 -24.50 -42.61
N ALA A 102 30.68 -25.67 -42.09
CA ALA A 102 32.03 -26.21 -42.27
C ALA A 102 32.11 -26.93 -43.63
N SER A 103 32.69 -26.28 -44.65
CA SER A 103 33.65 -26.87 -45.63
C SER A 103 33.82 -26.01 -46.91
N SER A 104 34.97 -25.34 -46.98
CA SER A 104 35.92 -25.22 -48.11
C SER A 104 35.40 -25.12 -49.56
N LYS A 105 35.71 -23.99 -50.23
CA LYS A 105 36.78 -23.83 -51.25
C LYS A 105 36.69 -22.48 -52.02
N ASP A 106 37.83 -21.79 -52.12
CA ASP A 106 38.47 -21.07 -53.26
C ASP A 106 37.59 -20.16 -54.18
N ASP A 107 37.93 -18.94 -54.64
CA ASP A 107 39.15 -18.13 -54.69
C ASP A 107 38.80 -16.71 -55.22
N GLU A 108 39.73 -15.76 -55.02
CA GLU A 108 40.03 -14.53 -55.79
C GLU A 108 39.32 -13.16 -55.60
N GLU A 109 40.21 -12.16 -55.64
CA GLU A 109 40.13 -10.76 -55.23
C GLU A 109 39.33 -9.84 -56.17
N GLN A 110 38.66 -8.83 -55.60
CA GLN A 110 38.78 -7.44 -56.10
C GLN A 110 38.33 -6.40 -55.07
N SER A 111 39.26 -5.47 -54.82
CA SER A 111 39.15 -4.31 -53.95
C SER A 111 38.05 -3.32 -54.34
N LYS A 112 37.23 -2.89 -53.36
CA LYS A 112 36.67 -1.53 -53.23
C LYS A 112 36.22 -1.29 -51.78
N PRO A 113 36.60 -0.18 -51.13
CA PRO A 113 36.25 0.06 -49.74
C PRO A 113 34.85 0.65 -49.63
N MET A 114 34.26 0.45 -48.44
CA MET A 114 33.24 1.29 -47.82
C MET A 114 31.78 0.95 -48.12
N ARG A 115 31.20 0.17 -47.19
CA ARG A 115 29.91 0.44 -46.55
C ARG A 115 29.95 -0.25 -45.18
N LYS A 116 30.17 0.53 -44.12
CA LYS A 116 30.01 0.03 -42.75
C LYS A 116 28.55 -0.39 -42.59
N THR A 117 28.32 -1.69 -42.45
CA THR A 117 27.04 -2.27 -42.05
C THR A 117 26.73 -1.85 -40.60
N PRO A 118 25.45 -1.71 -40.21
CA PRO A 118 25.05 -1.39 -38.83
C PRO A 118 25.30 -2.52 -37.82
N GLU A 119 25.95 -3.61 -38.23
CA GLU A 119 25.98 -4.89 -37.51
C GLU A 119 27.12 -4.96 -36.47
N GLU A 120 28.19 -4.20 -36.66
CA GLU A 120 29.32 -4.16 -35.71
C GLU A 120 28.97 -3.40 -34.40
N ALA A 121 27.96 -2.52 -34.42
CA ALA A 121 27.50 -1.82 -33.23
C ALA A 121 26.69 -2.71 -32.28
N HIS A 122 26.10 -3.80 -32.79
CA HIS A 122 25.30 -4.71 -31.96
C HIS A 122 26.17 -5.56 -31.03
N TRP A 123 27.34 -6.02 -31.50
CA TRP A 123 28.27 -6.85 -30.71
C TRP A 123 28.91 -6.12 -29.52
N LEU A 124 29.26 -4.84 -29.68
CA LEU A 124 29.86 -4.01 -28.62
C LEU A 124 28.83 -3.49 -27.60
N SER A 125 27.57 -3.38 -27.99
CA SER A 125 26.50 -3.03 -27.04
C SER A 125 26.20 -4.14 -26.03
N PHE A 126 26.58 -5.40 -26.31
CA PHE A 126 26.39 -6.51 -25.38
C PHE A 126 27.43 -6.58 -24.26
N THR A 127 28.56 -5.89 -24.37
CA THR A 127 29.60 -5.91 -23.33
C THR A 127 29.33 -4.96 -22.15
N ASP A 128 28.48 -3.95 -22.32
CA ASP A 128 28.16 -2.98 -21.26
C ASP A 128 26.79 -3.23 -20.56
N LYS A 129 25.95 -4.10 -21.12
CA LYS A 129 24.65 -4.44 -20.52
C LYS A 129 24.83 -5.42 -19.35
N ARG A 130 24.25 -5.09 -18.21
CA ARG A 130 24.33 -5.92 -16.99
C ARG A 130 23.15 -6.89 -16.93
N LEU A 131 23.32 -8.03 -16.25
CA LEU A 131 22.22 -8.95 -15.99
C LEU A 131 21.27 -8.32 -14.96
N CYS A 132 19.97 -8.31 -15.25
CA CYS A 132 18.97 -7.92 -14.26
C CYS A 132 18.82 -9.05 -13.24
N GLU A 133 18.99 -8.73 -11.95
CA GLU A 133 18.73 -9.69 -10.89
C GLU A 133 17.25 -10.12 -10.89
N ARG A 134 16.98 -11.42 -10.75
CA ARG A 134 15.61 -11.99 -10.85
C ARG A 134 14.61 -11.36 -9.89
N TRP A 135 15.07 -10.93 -8.71
CA TRP A 135 14.20 -10.28 -7.73
C TRP A 135 13.73 -8.89 -8.21
N LEU A 136 14.56 -8.16 -8.95
CA LEU A 136 14.21 -6.86 -9.52
C LEU A 136 13.25 -7.03 -10.70
N ASP A 137 13.45 -8.07 -11.51
CA ASP A 137 12.51 -8.41 -12.57
C ASP A 137 11.11 -8.74 -12.01
N ASN A 138 11.06 -9.52 -10.92
CA ASN A 138 9.81 -9.75 -10.21
C ASN A 138 9.18 -8.44 -9.71
N LEU A 139 9.97 -7.47 -9.23
CA LEU A 139 9.43 -6.16 -8.84
C LEU A 139 8.85 -5.37 -10.02
N PHE A 140 9.43 -5.46 -11.22
CA PHE A 140 8.84 -4.86 -12.43
C PHE A 140 7.50 -5.49 -12.78
N MET A 141 7.37 -6.82 -12.67
CA MET A 141 6.10 -7.52 -12.90
C MET A 141 5.03 -7.10 -11.88
N VAL A 142 5.41 -7.05 -10.60
CA VAL A 142 4.53 -6.59 -9.52
C VAL A 142 4.05 -5.15 -9.75
N LEU A 143 4.95 -4.26 -10.16
CA LEU A 143 4.61 -2.88 -10.49
C LEU A 143 3.67 -2.79 -11.70
N TYR A 144 3.91 -3.59 -12.74
CA TYR A 144 3.03 -3.65 -13.91
C TYR A 144 1.61 -4.08 -13.53
N GLU A 145 1.47 -5.09 -12.67
CA GLU A 145 0.16 -5.51 -12.18
C GLU A 145 -0.55 -4.39 -11.41
N ASP A 146 0.17 -3.67 -10.54
CA ASP A 146 -0.37 -2.53 -9.79
C ASP A 146 -0.83 -1.40 -10.73
N LEU A 147 -0.02 -1.03 -11.72
CA LEU A 147 -0.37 -0.02 -12.74
C LEU A 147 -1.56 -0.46 -13.59
N ARG A 148 -1.60 -1.73 -14.00
CA ARG A 148 -2.71 -2.29 -14.76
C ARG A 148 -4.01 -2.20 -13.99
N VAL A 149 -4.04 -2.65 -12.74
CA VAL A 149 -5.24 -2.56 -11.88
C VAL A 149 -5.66 -1.12 -11.67
N TYR A 150 -4.69 -0.21 -11.44
CA TYR A 150 -4.96 1.22 -11.33
C TYR A 150 -5.63 1.79 -12.59
N THR A 151 -5.08 1.51 -13.78
CA THR A 151 -5.65 2.00 -15.05
C THR A 151 -7.05 1.47 -15.31
N ILE A 152 -7.32 0.19 -15.01
CA ILE A 152 -8.67 -0.38 -15.12
C ILE A 152 -9.63 0.35 -14.18
N TRP A 153 -9.24 0.58 -12.93
CA TRP A 153 -10.06 1.34 -11.99
C TRP A 153 -10.34 2.77 -12.47
N ARG A 154 -9.34 3.49 -12.97
CA ARG A 154 -9.52 4.86 -13.48
C ARG A 154 -10.44 4.90 -14.70
N ALA A 155 -10.33 3.92 -15.59
CA ALA A 155 -11.24 3.78 -16.73
C ALA A 155 -12.68 3.51 -16.25
N GLU A 156 -12.87 2.59 -15.30
CA GLU A 156 -14.18 2.30 -14.72
C GLU A 156 -14.79 3.54 -14.05
N GLN A 157 -14.02 4.27 -13.24
CA GLN A 157 -14.48 5.51 -12.62
C GLN A 157 -14.98 6.52 -13.67
N ALA A 158 -14.20 6.74 -14.73
CA ALA A 158 -14.60 7.63 -15.82
C ALA A 158 -15.87 7.14 -16.56
N HIS A 159 -16.02 5.82 -16.74
CA HIS A 159 -17.23 5.24 -17.32
C HIS A 159 -18.46 5.46 -16.44
N TYR A 160 -18.32 5.29 -15.12
CA TYR A 160 -19.40 5.56 -14.16
C TYR A 160 -19.77 7.04 -14.11
N ASP A 161 -18.79 7.94 -14.18
CA ASP A 161 -19.03 9.39 -14.20
C ASP A 161 -19.82 9.81 -15.45
N ILE A 162 -19.51 9.22 -16.62
CA ILE A 162 -20.25 9.47 -17.87
C ILE A 162 -21.66 8.87 -17.83
N GLN A 163 -21.83 7.69 -17.23
CA GLN A 163 -23.10 6.99 -17.15
C GLN A 163 -23.97 7.43 -15.96
N ALA A 164 -23.44 8.28 -15.07
CA ALA A 164 -24.05 8.72 -13.81
C ALA A 164 -24.62 7.58 -12.95
N MET A 165 -24.08 6.37 -13.07
CA MET A 165 -24.51 5.20 -12.30
C MET A 165 -23.70 5.10 -10.99
N PRO A 166 -24.34 4.74 -9.86
CA PRO A 166 -23.63 4.63 -8.59
C PRO A 166 -22.65 3.45 -8.60
N ILE A 167 -21.43 3.71 -8.14
CA ILE A 167 -20.37 2.70 -8.07
C ILE A 167 -20.73 1.69 -6.98
N LYS A 168 -21.07 0.47 -7.40
CA LYS A 168 -21.28 -0.65 -6.48
C LYS A 168 -19.98 -1.43 -6.37
N ARG A 169 -19.18 -1.08 -5.36
CA ARG A 169 -17.98 -1.83 -4.96
C ARG A 169 -18.02 -2.09 -3.46
N SER A 170 -17.38 -3.17 -3.02
CA SER A 170 -17.29 -3.50 -1.60
C SER A 170 -16.38 -2.52 -0.88
N ALA A 171 -16.59 -2.32 0.42
CA ALA A 171 -15.77 -1.44 1.24
C ALA A 171 -14.30 -1.89 1.29
N THR A 172 -14.08 -3.21 1.19
CA THR A 172 -12.73 -3.79 1.10
C THR A 172 -12.05 -3.47 -0.22
N ASP A 173 -12.80 -3.40 -1.32
CA ASP A 173 -12.23 -3.05 -2.62
C ASP A 173 -11.75 -1.61 -2.60
N TRP A 174 -12.56 -0.69 -2.03
CA TRP A 174 -12.17 0.70 -1.83
C TRP A 174 -10.93 0.86 -0.95
N GLU A 175 -10.79 0.05 0.10
CA GLU A 175 -9.58 0.03 0.93
C GLU A 175 -8.34 -0.40 0.12
N LEU A 176 -8.44 -1.50 -0.64
CA LEU A 176 -7.33 -2.01 -1.45
C LEU A 176 -6.93 -1.04 -2.56
N LEU A 177 -7.91 -0.41 -3.20
CA LEU A 177 -7.67 0.60 -4.24
C LEU A 177 -7.02 1.86 -3.66
N GLY A 178 -7.46 2.30 -2.48
CA GLY A 178 -6.82 3.41 -1.77
C GLY A 178 -5.36 3.10 -1.42
N GLU A 179 -5.06 1.88 -0.95
CA GLU A 179 -3.69 1.44 -0.69
C GLU A 179 -2.83 1.37 -1.96
N LEU A 180 -3.42 0.91 -3.08
CA LEU A 180 -2.78 0.85 -4.39
C LEU A 180 -2.49 2.26 -4.95
N ALA A 181 -3.43 3.20 -4.82
CA ALA A 181 -3.22 4.59 -5.22
C ALA A 181 -2.14 5.28 -4.38
N LEU A 182 -2.09 5.05 -3.06
CA LEU A 182 -1.01 5.55 -2.22
C LEU A 182 0.36 4.99 -2.63
N ARG A 183 0.40 3.71 -3.03
CA ARG A 183 1.62 3.05 -3.47
C ARG A 183 2.16 3.64 -4.77
N LEU A 184 1.26 3.99 -5.70
CA LEU A 184 1.59 4.65 -6.97
C LEU A 184 1.83 6.16 -6.82
N HIS A 185 1.79 6.71 -5.60
CA HIS A 185 1.96 8.13 -5.30
C HIS A 185 0.86 9.06 -5.84
N HIS A 186 -0.39 8.59 -5.86
CA HIS A 186 -1.58 9.40 -6.16
C HIS A 186 -2.43 9.63 -4.89
N PRO A 187 -2.08 10.62 -4.03
CA PRO A 187 -2.70 10.77 -2.71
C PRO A 187 -4.13 11.34 -2.74
N GLU A 188 -4.48 12.15 -3.76
CA GLU A 188 -5.83 12.75 -3.86
C GLU A 188 -6.88 11.68 -4.17
N GLU A 189 -6.59 10.83 -5.15
CA GLU A 189 -7.48 9.74 -5.53
C GLU A 189 -7.56 8.67 -4.44
N ALA A 190 -6.46 8.42 -3.74
CA ALA A 190 -6.45 7.54 -2.58
C ALA A 190 -7.39 8.07 -1.48
N HIS A 191 -7.35 9.38 -1.19
CA HIS A 191 -8.24 10.01 -0.22
C HIS A 191 -9.71 9.81 -0.60
N ASP A 192 -10.07 10.02 -1.87
CA ASP A 192 -11.45 9.86 -2.32
C ASP A 192 -11.93 8.41 -2.19
N ALA A 193 -11.08 7.44 -2.54
CA ALA A 193 -11.36 6.02 -2.33
C ALA A 193 -11.57 5.69 -0.83
N PHE A 194 -10.74 6.23 0.06
CA PHE A 194 -10.90 6.01 1.50
C PHE A 194 -12.17 6.68 2.06
N LEU A 195 -12.58 7.85 1.54
CA LEU A 195 -13.85 8.46 1.93
C LEU A 195 -15.03 7.57 1.53
N GLN A 196 -15.03 7.00 0.33
CA GLN A 196 -16.04 6.04 -0.09
C GLN A 196 -16.06 4.78 0.79
N CYS A 197 -14.88 4.32 1.22
CA CYS A 197 -14.77 3.21 2.18
C CYS A 197 -15.49 3.53 3.49
N ILE A 198 -15.24 4.72 4.08
CA ILE A 198 -15.86 5.15 5.34
C ILE A 198 -17.39 5.22 5.24
N LEU A 199 -17.92 5.70 4.11
CA LEU A 199 -19.37 5.81 3.90
C LEU A 199 -20.05 4.43 3.88
N GLN A 200 -19.34 3.38 3.47
CA GLN A 200 -19.89 2.04 3.40
C GLN A 200 -19.71 1.26 4.70
N ASN A 201 -18.47 1.12 5.18
CA ASN A 201 -18.15 0.35 6.37
C ASN A 201 -16.95 0.93 7.12
N PHE A 202 -16.96 0.79 8.44
CA PHE A 202 -15.81 1.16 9.26
C PHE A 202 -14.61 0.22 8.98
N ARG A 203 -13.47 0.77 8.55
CA ARG A 203 -12.21 0.04 8.37
C ARG A 203 -11.05 0.77 9.05
N PRO A 204 -10.35 0.16 10.02
CA PRO A 204 -9.35 0.87 10.83
C PRO A 204 -8.14 1.36 10.02
N LYS A 205 -7.72 0.62 8.99
CA LYS A 205 -6.60 1.02 8.13
C LYS A 205 -6.93 2.26 7.29
N ALA A 206 -8.13 2.32 6.71
CA ALA A 206 -8.60 3.49 5.96
C ALA A 206 -8.59 4.76 6.84
N TYR A 207 -9.11 4.64 8.08
CA TYR A 207 -9.05 5.74 9.07
C TYR A 207 -7.62 6.15 9.43
N GLN A 208 -6.70 5.19 9.55
CA GLN A 208 -5.29 5.51 9.81
C GLN A 208 -4.67 6.31 8.64
N ARG A 209 -4.89 5.90 7.39
CA ARG A 209 -4.36 6.60 6.21
C ARG A 209 -5.00 7.97 6.00
N LEU A 210 -6.30 8.09 6.24
CA LEU A 210 -6.98 9.38 6.18
C LEU A 210 -6.52 10.32 7.29
N LEU A 211 -6.27 9.80 8.50
CA LEU A 211 -5.69 10.61 9.57
C LEU A 211 -4.32 11.17 9.16
N GLU A 212 -3.44 10.35 8.59
CA GLU A 212 -2.15 10.80 8.04
C GLU A 212 -2.36 11.93 7.01
N TYR A 213 -3.27 11.75 6.06
CA TYR A 213 -3.59 12.77 5.05
C TYR A 213 -4.14 14.07 5.65
N PHE A 214 -5.09 14.01 6.57
CA PHE A 214 -5.65 15.22 7.21
C PHE A 214 -4.63 15.94 8.09
N THR A 215 -3.68 15.21 8.70
CA THR A 215 -2.58 15.85 9.44
C THR A 215 -1.61 16.60 8.52
N GLU A 216 -1.46 16.17 7.28
CA GLU A 216 -0.63 16.84 6.28
C GLU A 216 -1.34 18.06 5.69
N LYS A 217 -2.65 17.97 5.46
CA LYS A 217 -3.47 19.11 5.00
C LYS A 217 -3.77 20.15 6.10
N GLY A 218 -3.62 19.79 7.38
CA GLY A 218 -3.89 20.69 8.52
C GLY A 218 -5.38 20.84 8.88
N SER A 219 -6.25 19.96 8.39
CA SER A 219 -7.68 19.98 8.75
C SER A 219 -7.89 19.38 10.15
N LEU A 220 -7.93 20.24 11.17
CA LEU A 220 -7.99 19.85 12.58
C LEU A 220 -9.26 19.08 12.95
N GLU A 221 -10.42 19.56 12.53
CA GLU A 221 -11.71 18.98 12.91
C GLU A 221 -11.87 17.56 12.38
N GLN A 222 -11.54 17.36 11.10
CA GLN A 222 -11.60 16.06 10.45
C GLN A 222 -10.53 15.12 11.02
N ALA A 223 -9.29 15.59 11.23
CA ALA A 223 -8.24 14.79 11.84
C ALA A 223 -8.61 14.32 13.25
N LEU A 224 -9.18 15.20 14.08
CA LEU A 224 -9.64 14.85 15.43
C LEU A 224 -10.82 13.87 15.38
N SER A 225 -11.78 14.07 14.46
CA SER A 225 -12.86 13.11 14.24
C SER A 225 -12.32 11.72 13.89
N MET A 226 -11.41 11.61 12.93
CA MET A 226 -10.80 10.34 12.53
C MET A 226 -10.00 9.71 13.68
N ALA A 227 -9.25 10.52 14.44
CA ALA A 227 -8.51 10.07 15.61
C ALA A 227 -9.43 9.49 16.69
N MET A 228 -10.57 10.13 16.97
CA MET A 228 -11.56 9.61 17.93
C MET A 228 -12.06 8.22 17.54
N HIS A 229 -12.49 8.04 16.28
CA HIS A 229 -12.97 6.74 15.79
C HIS A 229 -11.88 5.66 15.89
N LEU A 230 -10.64 5.99 15.53
CA LEU A 230 -9.53 5.04 15.61
C LEU A 230 -9.17 4.68 17.06
N THR A 231 -9.26 5.63 18.00
CA THR A 231 -9.06 5.32 19.42
C THR A 231 -10.20 4.52 20.04
N ALA A 232 -11.44 4.74 19.60
CA ALA A 232 -12.58 3.90 19.99
C ALA A 232 -12.30 2.44 19.61
N TYR A 233 -11.80 2.24 18.39
CA TYR A 233 -11.45 0.93 17.86
C TYR A 233 -10.30 0.29 18.63
N ASN A 234 -9.19 1.02 18.84
CA ASN A 234 -8.05 0.49 19.58
C ASN A 234 -8.42 0.10 21.02
N HIS A 235 -9.22 0.91 21.69
CA HIS A 235 -9.72 0.60 23.04
C HIS A 235 -10.67 -0.61 23.04
N ARG A 236 -11.47 -0.83 21.98
CA ARG A 236 -12.28 -2.06 21.84
C ARG A 236 -11.42 -3.32 21.77
N TRP A 237 -10.25 -3.24 21.14
CA TRP A 237 -9.28 -4.34 21.04
C TRP A 237 -8.23 -4.35 22.16
N TYR A 238 -8.50 -3.68 23.29
CA TYR A 238 -7.63 -3.60 24.48
C TYR A 238 -6.23 -2.99 24.21
N SER A 239 -6.08 -2.24 23.13
CA SER A 239 -4.85 -1.48 22.85
C SER A 239 -4.90 -0.14 23.58
N ASP A 240 -4.71 -0.17 24.90
CA ASP A 240 -4.69 1.03 25.77
C ASP A 240 -3.33 1.74 25.81
N SER A 241 -2.30 1.19 25.14
CA SER A 241 -1.00 1.86 25.05
C SER A 241 -1.11 3.14 24.24
N VAL A 242 -0.98 4.29 24.92
CA VAL A 242 -0.95 5.63 24.30
C VAL A 242 0.18 5.71 23.27
N TYR A 243 1.37 5.26 23.64
CA TYR A 243 2.55 5.17 22.78
C TYR A 243 3.09 3.73 22.78
N PRO A 244 3.45 3.11 21.64
CA PRO A 244 3.60 3.68 20.29
C PRO A 244 2.40 3.39 19.36
N SER A 245 1.36 4.23 19.38
CA SER A 245 0.24 4.15 18.43
C SER A 245 0.43 5.10 17.24
N ALA A 246 -0.09 4.72 16.06
CA ALA A 246 -0.11 5.60 14.89
C ALA A 246 -0.92 6.88 15.17
N VAL A 247 -2.02 6.75 15.91
CA VAL A 247 -2.86 7.88 16.36
C VAL A 247 -2.05 8.86 17.20
N ALA A 248 -1.30 8.39 18.19
CA ALA A 248 -0.51 9.26 19.04
C ALA A 248 0.56 10.02 18.26
N LYS A 249 1.24 9.38 17.30
CA LYS A 249 2.22 10.07 16.44
C LYS A 249 1.58 11.23 15.68
N GLN A 250 0.41 11.01 15.09
CA GLN A 250 -0.31 12.03 14.34
C GLN A 250 -0.89 13.13 15.23
N LEU A 251 -1.46 12.76 16.38
CA LEU A 251 -1.99 13.72 17.35
C LEU A 251 -0.88 14.60 17.93
N PHE A 252 0.29 14.03 18.23
CA PHE A 252 1.45 14.79 18.70
C PHE A 252 2.04 15.70 17.61
N LYS A 253 2.01 15.28 16.34
CA LYS A 253 2.36 16.14 15.22
C LYS A 253 1.42 17.33 15.11
N ILE A 254 0.11 17.12 15.29
CA ILE A 254 -0.89 18.20 15.31
C ILE A 254 -0.66 19.14 16.49
N ILE A 255 -0.50 18.60 17.71
CA ILE A 255 -0.25 19.40 18.92
C ILE A 255 1.02 20.25 18.77
N LYS A 256 2.05 19.73 18.09
CA LYS A 256 3.28 20.46 17.82
C LYS A 256 3.09 21.67 16.92
N ILE A 257 2.17 21.61 15.96
CA ILE A 257 1.93 22.69 14.99
C ILE A 257 0.97 23.74 15.56
N GLU A 258 -0.14 23.28 16.14
CA GLU A 258 -1.30 24.14 16.47
C GLU A 258 -1.40 24.48 17.95
N GLY A 259 -0.63 23.79 18.79
CA GLY A 259 -0.63 23.94 20.25
C GLY A 259 -1.73 23.12 20.94
N LEU A 260 -1.43 22.68 22.17
CA LEU A 260 -2.33 21.79 22.93
C LEU A 260 -3.70 22.43 23.23
N SER A 261 -3.71 23.71 23.62
CA SER A 261 -4.92 24.43 24.04
C SER A 261 -5.94 24.53 22.90
N LYS A 262 -5.49 24.82 21.68
CA LYS A 262 -6.36 24.92 20.50
C LYS A 262 -6.97 23.57 20.16
N VAL A 263 -6.16 22.50 20.16
CA VAL A 263 -6.61 21.13 19.89
C VAL A 263 -7.64 20.67 20.93
N SER A 264 -7.39 20.95 22.22
CA SER A 264 -8.33 20.63 23.30
C SER A 264 -9.66 21.38 23.16
N ASN A 265 -9.61 22.68 22.86
CA ASN A 265 -10.82 23.49 22.68
C ASN A 265 -11.68 23.00 21.49
N ILE A 266 -11.04 22.66 20.36
CA ILE A 266 -11.75 22.10 19.20
C ILE A 266 -12.36 20.74 19.54
N LEU A 267 -11.64 19.89 20.28
CA LEU A 267 -12.19 18.61 20.71
C LEU A 267 -13.44 18.78 21.59
N VAL A 268 -13.42 19.73 22.53
CA VAL A 268 -14.58 20.04 23.37
C VAL A 268 -15.72 20.63 22.52
N ALA A 269 -15.41 21.46 21.52
CA ALA A 269 -16.39 22.07 20.63
C ALA A 269 -17.13 21.03 19.75
N MET A 270 -16.45 19.94 19.37
CA MET A 270 -17.04 18.81 18.61
C MET A 270 -18.07 18.01 19.43
N LYS A 271 -18.17 18.24 20.75
CA LYS A 271 -19.10 17.57 21.68
C LYS A 271 -19.13 16.02 21.57
N PRO A 272 -17.99 15.33 21.64
CA PRO A 272 -17.98 13.87 21.62
C PRO A 272 -18.56 13.27 22.92
N PRO A 273 -18.92 11.98 22.93
CA PRO A 273 -19.38 11.28 24.12
C PRO A 273 -18.37 11.40 25.27
N PRO A 274 -18.83 11.49 26.54
CA PRO A 274 -17.93 11.71 27.68
C PRO A 274 -16.91 10.57 27.85
N ALA A 275 -17.25 9.35 27.45
CA ALA A 275 -16.32 8.22 27.43
C ALA A 275 -15.14 8.48 26.48
N MET A 276 -15.39 9.07 25.30
CA MET A 276 -14.37 9.38 24.32
C MET A 276 -13.47 10.53 24.78
N LEU A 277 -14.05 11.56 25.41
CA LEU A 277 -13.27 12.64 26.00
C LEU A 277 -12.25 12.11 27.00
N ARG A 278 -12.64 11.14 27.85
CA ARG A 278 -11.72 10.52 28.80
C ARG A 278 -10.58 9.75 28.11
N LEU A 279 -10.87 9.05 27.01
CA LEU A 279 -9.83 8.36 26.23
C LEU A 279 -8.86 9.34 25.59
N MET A 280 -9.37 10.41 24.97
CA MET A 280 -8.56 11.47 24.38
C MET A 280 -7.71 12.21 25.42
N GLN A 281 -8.26 12.43 26.62
CA GLN A 281 -7.54 13.03 27.73
C GLN A 281 -6.26 12.27 28.09
N TRP A 282 -6.24 10.94 28.01
CA TRP A 282 -5.02 10.16 28.25
C TRP A 282 -3.89 10.52 27.28
N TYR A 283 -4.21 10.81 26.02
CA TYR A 283 -3.22 11.28 25.05
C TYR A 283 -2.71 12.69 25.39
N PHE A 284 -3.59 13.56 25.87
CA PHE A 284 -3.20 14.93 26.26
C PHE A 284 -2.42 14.99 27.57
N THR A 285 -2.79 14.20 28.59
CA THR A 285 -2.02 14.11 29.84
C THR A 285 -0.64 13.57 29.57
N TYR A 286 -0.52 12.55 28.71
CA TYR A 286 0.76 12.05 28.25
C TYR A 286 1.56 13.15 27.53
N ALA A 287 0.94 13.89 26.60
CA ALA A 287 1.62 15.00 25.91
C ALA A 287 2.15 16.08 26.89
N GLN A 288 1.39 16.39 27.94
CA GLN A 288 1.75 17.35 28.98
C GLN A 288 2.90 16.83 29.86
N GLU A 289 2.82 15.59 30.35
CA GLU A 289 3.87 14.97 31.17
C GLU A 289 5.22 14.94 30.45
N PHE A 290 5.21 14.58 29.17
CA PHE A 290 6.42 14.51 28.35
C PHE A 290 6.86 15.86 27.75
N HIS A 291 6.19 16.97 28.09
CA HIS A 291 6.54 18.33 27.67
C HIS A 291 6.81 18.45 26.16
N LEU A 292 5.94 17.85 25.35
CA LEU A 292 6.10 17.89 23.89
C LEU A 292 6.18 19.34 23.37
N PRO A 293 7.00 19.65 22.34
CA PRO A 293 7.02 20.99 21.76
C PRO A 293 5.60 21.38 21.31
N GLY A 294 5.10 22.53 21.75
CA GLY A 294 3.70 22.96 21.54
C GLY A 294 2.76 22.78 22.75
N THR A 295 3.22 22.18 23.86
CA THR A 295 2.43 22.06 25.11
C THR A 295 2.65 23.20 26.11
N LYS A 296 3.61 24.10 25.83
CA LYS A 296 3.75 25.34 26.59
C LYS A 296 2.67 26.32 26.15
N LEU A 297 1.93 26.82 27.14
CA LEU A 297 0.92 27.87 27.01
C LEU A 297 1.43 29.07 26.23
#